data_AF-A0A6B3EUL5-F1
#
_entry.id   AF-A0A6B3EUL5-F1
#
_cell.length_a   1.000
_cell.length_b   1.000
_cell.length_c   1.000
_cell.angle_alpha   90.00
_cell.angle_beta   90.00
_cell.angle_gamma   90.00
#
_symmetry.space_group_name_H-M   'P 1'
#
loop_
_entity.id
_entity.type
_entity.pdbx_description
1 polymer ?
#
loop_
_entity_poly.entity_id
_entity_poly.type
_entity_poly.pdbx_seq_one_letter_code
_entity_poly.pdbx_strand_id
1 'polypeptide(L)' 'DYEHELFYEKELRSVTSNTRENGREFLRLVERYDVRSTVHPYPMSRAPEALADLKAGRFDGAAVLVNDLS' A
#
# COMPACT_ATOMS: atom_id res chain seq x y z
N ASP A 1 4.09 27.96 -1.13
CA ASP A 1 4.98 28.33 -2.22
C ASP A 1 4.85 27.31 -3.37
N TYR A 2 3.63 27.17 -3.90
CA TYR A 2 3.29 26.11 -4.87
C TYR A 2 3.63 26.53 -6.31
N GLU A 3 3.52 27.83 -6.59
CA GLU A 3 3.76 28.43 -7.90
C GLU A 3 5.26 28.54 -8.25
N HIS A 4 6.17 28.64 -7.28
CA HIS A 4 7.62 28.68 -7.56
C HIS A 4 8.25 27.30 -7.75
N GLU A 5 7.68 26.24 -7.14
CA GLU A 5 8.24 24.88 -7.21
C GLU A 5 7.79 24.09 -8.46
N LEU A 6 6.63 24.46 -9.01
CA LEU A 6 6.06 23.89 -10.24
C LEU A 6 6.23 24.91 -11.39
N PHE A 7 7.44 25.00 -11.95
CA PHE A 7 7.65 25.64 -13.26
C PHE A 7 6.62 25.10 -14.26
N TYR A 8 6.07 25.96 -15.13
CA TYR A 8 4.93 25.75 -16.07
C TYR A 8 4.84 24.42 -16.85
N GLU A 9 5.85 23.55 -16.82
CA GLU A 9 5.87 22.21 -17.40
C GLU A 9 5.44 21.09 -16.43
N LYS A 10 5.33 21.36 -15.12
CA LYS A 10 4.98 20.35 -14.10
C LYS A 10 3.52 20.46 -13.71
N GLU A 11 2.81 19.33 -13.79
CA GLU A 11 1.41 19.23 -13.35
C GLU A 11 1.29 18.42 -12.06
N LEU A 12 0.51 18.94 -11.10
CA LEU A 12 0.11 18.21 -9.90
C LEU A 12 -1.32 17.70 -10.07
N ARG A 13 -1.50 16.37 -10.05
CA ARG A 13 -2.81 15.72 -10.18
C ARG A 13 -3.06 14.79 -8.99
N SER A 14 -4.26 14.86 -8.42
CA SER A 14 -4.73 13.87 -7.46
C SER A 14 -5.38 12.69 -8.17
N VAL A 15 -5.03 11.48 -7.77
CA VAL A 15 -5.79 10.28 -8.15
C VAL A 15 -6.58 9.83 -6.93
N THR A 16 -7.89 9.70 -7.10
CA THR A 16 -8.82 9.21 -6.08
C THR A 16 -9.85 8.31 -6.75
N SER A 17 -10.52 7.46 -5.98
CA SER A 17 -11.59 6.57 -6.48
C SER A 17 -11.16 5.52 -7.51
N ASN A 18 -10.22 4.65 -7.16
CA ASN A 18 -9.95 3.45 -7.97
C ASN A 18 -11.22 2.59 -8.08
N THR A 19 -11.56 2.20 -9.31
CA THR A 19 -12.68 1.28 -9.54
C THR A 19 -12.24 -0.17 -9.34
N ARG A 20 -13.22 -1.09 -9.19
CA ARG A 20 -12.93 -2.54 -9.19
C ARG A 20 -12.26 -3.00 -10.48
N GLU A 21 -12.56 -2.36 -11.60
CA GLU A 21 -11.94 -2.66 -12.89
C GLU A 21 -10.46 -2.26 -12.91
N ASN A 22 -10.13 -1.05 -12.43
CA ASN A 22 -8.74 -0.61 -12.30
C ASN A 22 -7.94 -1.56 -11.40
N GLY A 23 -8.52 -2.04 -10.30
CA GLY A 23 -7.87 -3.03 -9.45
C GLY A 23 -7.57 -4.35 -10.18
N ARG A 24 -8.52 -4.87 -10.97
CA ARG A 24 -8.29 -6.09 -11.75
C ARG A 24 -7.22 -5.90 -12.83
N GLU A 25 -7.21 -4.75 -13.49
CA GLU A 25 -6.18 -4.42 -14.47
C GLU A 25 -4.80 -4.35 -13.83
N PHE A 26 -4.68 -3.64 -12.70
CA PHE A 26 -3.44 -3.54 -11.95
C PHE A 26 -2.92 -4.92 -11.53
N LEU A 27 -3.77 -5.79 -10.98
CA LEU A 27 -3.35 -7.14 -10.56
C LEU A 27 -2.86 -8.02 -11.72
N ARG A 28 -3.43 -7.88 -12.92
CA ARG A 28 -2.90 -8.55 -14.13
C ARG A 28 -1.50 -8.05 -14.50
N LEU A 29 -1.24 -6.75 -14.36
CA LEU A 29 0.07 -6.17 -14.61
C LEU A 29 1.10 -6.63 -13.56
N VAL A 30 0.68 -6.68 -12.29
CA VAL A 30 1.50 -7.17 -11.18
C VAL A 30 2.02 -8.58 -11.45
N GLU A 31 1.14 -9.50 -11.88
CA GLU A 31 1.52 -10.87 -12.25
C GLU A 31 2.48 -10.88 -13.45
N ARG A 32 2.18 -10.09 -14.49
CA ARG A 32 2.99 -10.04 -15.71
C ARG A 32 4.41 -9.55 -15.47
N TYR A 33 4.61 -8.61 -14.55
CA TYR A 33 5.90 -7.98 -14.29
C TYR A 33 6.56 -8.45 -12.99
N ASP A 34 6.05 -9.51 -12.37
CA ASP A 34 6.54 -10.09 -11.10
C ASP A 34 6.72 -9.03 -9.99
N VAL A 35 5.76 -8.12 -9.87
CA VAL A 35 5.76 -7.12 -8.79
C VAL A 35 5.39 -7.81 -7.49
N ARG A 36 6.30 -7.80 -6.50
CA ARG A 36 6.13 -8.43 -5.19
C ARG A 36 5.98 -7.38 -4.09
N SER A 37 5.00 -7.54 -3.21
CA SER A 37 4.91 -6.76 -1.98
C SER A 37 5.83 -7.33 -0.90
N THR A 38 6.47 -6.44 -0.13
CA THR A 38 7.08 -6.80 1.15
C THR A 38 5.99 -6.81 2.21
N VAL A 39 5.81 -7.94 2.88
CA VAL A 39 4.72 -8.15 3.85
C VAL A 39 5.24 -8.67 5.18
N HIS A 40 4.62 -8.20 6.25
CA HIS A 40 4.87 -8.62 7.63
C HIS A 40 3.60 -9.30 8.15
N PRO A 41 3.53 -10.64 8.15
CA PRO A 41 2.32 -11.34 8.58
C PRO A 41 2.18 -11.30 10.10
N TYR A 42 0.97 -11.01 10.57
CA TYR A 42 0.59 -11.11 11.97
C TYR A 42 -0.63 -12.02 12.09
N PRO A 43 -0.68 -12.95 13.06
CA PRO A 43 -1.91 -13.66 13.37
C PRO A 43 -3.00 -12.66 13.75
N MET A 44 -4.25 -12.91 13.35
CA MET A 44 -5.39 -12.02 13.55
C MET A 44 -5.56 -11.65 15.03
N SER A 45 -5.31 -12.61 15.93
CA SER A 45 -5.28 -12.42 17.39
C SER A 45 -4.28 -11.35 17.87
N ARG A 46 -3.24 -11.04 17.07
CA ARG A 46 -2.21 -10.03 17.34
C ARG A 46 -2.36 -8.74 16.54
N ALA A 47 -3.59 -8.41 16.15
CA ALA A 47 -3.87 -7.13 15.50
C ALA A 47 -3.44 -5.91 16.33
N PRO A 48 -3.60 -5.87 17.68
CA PRO A 48 -3.13 -4.74 18.49
C PRO A 48 -1.61 -4.51 18.36
N GLU A 49 -0.82 -5.57 18.33
CA GLU A 49 0.62 -5.52 18.15
C GLU A 49 0.98 -5.02 16.75
N ALA A 50 0.30 -5.52 15.70
CA ALA A 50 0.51 -5.05 14.33
C ALA A 50 0.28 -3.53 14.20
N LEU A 51 -0.74 -2.99 14.86
CA LEU A 51 -1.02 -1.55 14.89
C LEU A 51 0.02 -0.75 15.66
N ALA A 52 0.50 -1.27 16.80
CA ALA A 52 1.57 -0.65 17.56
C ALA A 52 2.88 -0.60 16.77
N ASP A 53 3.19 -1.66 16.03
CA ASP A 53 4.36 -1.78 15.17
C ASP A 53 4.28 -0.83 13.98
N LEU A 54 3.11 -0.72 13.34
CA LEU A 54 2.83 0.25 12.28
C LEU A 54 3.05 1.68 12.78
N LYS A 55 2.49 2.04 13.94
CA LYS A 55 2.62 3.38 14.52
C LYS A 55 4.08 3.73 14.84
N ALA A 56 4.86 2.75 15.26
CA ALA A 56 6.27 2.94 15.58
C ALA A 56 7.22 2.80 14.38
N GLY A 57 6.71 2.53 13.17
CA GLY A 57 7.52 2.35 11.97
C GLY A 57 8.45 1.15 12.03
N ARG A 58 8.02 0.05 12.65
CA ARG A 58 8.88 -1.15 12.90
C ARG A 58 9.07 -2.05 11.68
N PHE A 59 8.44 -1.74 10.57
CA PHE A 59 8.56 -2.52 9.34
C PHE A 59 8.40 -1.63 8.10
N ASP A 60 8.97 -2.09 6.99
CA ASP A 60 8.73 -1.54 5.65
C ASP A 60 7.60 -2.33 4.96
N GLY A 61 6.93 -1.73 3.98
CA GLY A 61 5.83 -2.38 3.28
C GLY A 61 4.56 -2.46 4.12
N ALA A 62 3.90 -3.62 4.15
CA ALA A 62 2.58 -3.77 4.74
C ALA A 62 2.51 -4.84 5.84
N ALA A 63 1.86 -4.53 6.96
CA ALA A 63 1.38 -5.54 7.89
C ALA A 63 0.14 -6.25 7.31
N VAL A 64 0.14 -7.58 7.34
CA VAL A 64 -0.97 -8.40 6.84
C VAL A 64 -1.50 -9.25 7.99
N LEU A 65 -2.75 -9.03 8.39
CA LEU A 65 -3.42 -9.91 9.32
C LEU A 65 -3.82 -11.20 8.60
N VAL A 66 -3.32 -12.33 9.10
CA VAL A 66 -3.67 -13.66 8.63
C VAL A 66 -4.55 -14.33 9.67
N ASN A 67 -5.52 -15.14 9.24
CA ASN A 67 -6.37 -15.88 10.18
C ASN A 67 -5.52 -16.69 11.16
N ASP A 68 -5.91 -16.71 12.44
CA ASP A 68 -5.34 -17.63 13.42
C ASP A 68 -5.65 -19.05 12.94
N LEU A 69 -4.68 -19.76 12.38
CA LEU A 69 -4.86 -21.15 11.99
C LEU A 69 -5.17 -21.96 13.26
N SER A 70 -6.26 -22.73 13.21
CA SER A 70 -6.63 -23.70 14.25
C SER A 70 -5.61 -24.82 14.35
#